data_AF-A0A662H0A3-F1
#
_entry.id   AF-A0A662H0A3-F1
#
_cell.length_a   1.000
_cell.length_b   1.000
_cell.length_c   1.000
_cell.angle_alpha   90.00
_cell.angle_beta   90.00
_cell.angle_gamma   90.00
#
_symmetry.space_group_name_H-M   'P 1'
#
loop_
_entity.id
_entity.type
_entity.pdbx_description
1 polymer ?
#
loop_
_entity_poly.entity_id
_entity_poly.type
_entity_poly.pdbx_seq_one_letter_code
_entity_poly.pdbx_strand_id
1 'polypeptide(L)' 'MEVYRVEGFSGHSDRGQLIKFLARITPKPNLVVLGHGEKSKIRELKGYVERRFNYTVVTPQNIESIRIR' A
#
# COMPACT_ATOMS: atom_id res chain seq x y z
N MET A 1 -36.25 7.37 -0.98
CA MET A 1 -35.17 7.22 0.02
C MET A 1 -33.86 7.54 -0.68
N GLU A 2 -33.10 8.49 -0.17
CA GLU A 2 -31.82 8.90 -0.76
C GLU A 2 -30.66 8.20 -0.03
N VAL A 3 -29.64 7.78 -0.78
CA VAL A 3 -28.48 7.06 -0.26
C VAL A 3 -27.25 7.97 -0.38
N TYR A 4 -26.54 8.14 0.73
CA TYR A 4 -25.35 8.98 0.83
C TYR A 4 -24.15 8.15 1.29
N ARG A 5 -22.97 8.46 0.76
CA ARG A 5 -21.70 7.92 1.21
C ARG A 5 -20.92 9.01 1.94
N VAL A 6 -20.64 8.80 3.21
CA VAL A 6 -19.81 9.70 4.02
C VAL A 6 -18.41 9.10 4.13
N GLU A 7 -17.41 9.79 3.61
CA GLU A 7 -16.01 9.36 3.68
C GLU A 7 -15.29 9.97 4.89
N GLY A 8 -14.16 9.38 5.29
CA GLY A 8 -13.33 9.90 6.39
C GLY A 8 -13.49 9.20 7.74
N PHE A 9 -14.40 8.23 7.86
CA PHE A 9 -14.66 7.50 9.12
C PHE A 9 -14.26 6.01 9.08
N SER A 10 -13.51 5.58 8.06
CA SER A 10 -13.15 4.17 7.89
C SER A 10 -12.01 3.70 8.82
N GLY A 11 -11.28 4.62 9.46
CA GLY A 11 -10.09 4.31 10.25
C GLY A 11 -8.88 3.85 9.42
N HIS A 12 -9.01 3.76 8.09
CA HIS A 12 -7.91 3.41 7.19
C HIS A 12 -7.23 4.67 6.66
N SER A 13 -5.91 4.58 6.50
CA SER A 13 -5.16 5.63 5.83
C SER A 13 -5.60 5.75 4.37
N ASP A 14 -5.88 6.97 3.93
CA ASP A 14 -6.11 7.27 2.53
C ASP A 14 -4.80 7.11 1.71
N ARG A 15 -4.92 7.22 0.39
CA ARG A 15 -3.76 7.06 -0.51
C ARG A 15 -2.64 8.05 -0.20
N GLY A 16 -2.97 9.31 0.08
CA GLY A 16 -1.99 10.35 0.37
C GLY A 16 -1.26 10.09 1.69
N GLN A 17 -1.99 9.61 2.70
CA GLN A 17 -1.46 9.21 3.99
C GLN A 17 -0.52 8.00 3.86
N LEU A 18 -0.87 6.98 3.07
CA LEU A 18 0.01 5.84 2.79
C LEU A 18 1.32 6.27 2.11
N ILE A 19 1.25 7.17 1.13
CA ILE A 19 2.44 7.70 0.45
C ILE A 19 3.31 8.51 1.42
N LYS A 20 2.71 9.36 2.25
CA LYS A 20 3.42 10.13 3.29
C LYS A 20 4.06 9.22 4.33
N PHE A 21 3.39 8.14 4.71
CA PHE A 21 3.94 7.14 5.62
C PHE A 21 5.22 6.55 5.02
N LEU A 22 5.16 5.99 3.81
CA LEU A 22 6.33 5.43 3.10
C LEU A 22 7.47 6.43 2.90
N ALA A 23 7.14 7.71 2.66
CA ALA A 23 8.12 8.77 2.50
C ALA A 23 8.89 9.10 3.80
N ARG A 24 8.25 8.92 4.97
CA ARG A 24 8.79 9.30 6.28
C ARG A 24 9.52 8.16 7.02
N ILE A 25 9.33 6.91 6.61
CA ILE A 25 10.04 5.75 7.22
C ILE A 25 11.56 5.97 7.13
N THR A 26 12.22 5.81 8.28
CA THR A 26 13.68 5.88 8.46
C THR A 26 14.13 4.76 9.42
N PRO A 27 15.14 3.95 9.07
CA PRO A 27 15.86 3.92 7.80
C PRO A 27 14.95 3.54 6.62
N LYS A 28 15.35 3.88 5.39
CA LYS A 28 14.57 3.56 4.18
C LYS A 28 14.41 2.03 4.07
N PRO A 29 13.19 1.52 3.82
CA PRO A 29 12.98 0.09 3.72
C PRO A 29 13.58 -0.45 2.42
N ASN A 30 14.24 -1.61 2.50
CA ASN A 30 14.74 -2.33 1.33
C ASN A 30 13.62 -3.09 0.59
N LEU A 31 12.55 -3.46 1.30
CA LEU A 31 11.42 -4.22 0.78
C LEU A 31 10.11 -3.72 1.41
N VAL A 32 9.08 -3.52 0.58
CA VAL A 32 7.71 -3.22 1.02
C VAL A 32 6.79 -4.35 0.58
N VAL A 33 6.05 -4.93 1.52
CA VAL A 33 5.03 -5.94 1.24
C VAL A 33 3.65 -5.29 1.30
N LEU A 34 2.90 -5.33 0.19
CA LEU A 34 1.54 -4.81 0.14
C LEU A 34 0.52 -5.94 0.18
N GLY A 35 -0.51 -5.77 1.00
CA GLY A 35 -1.64 -6.67 1.15
C GLY A 35 -2.91 -5.88 1.50
N HIS A 36 -3.93 -6.57 2.05
CA HIS A 36 -5.16 -5.98 2.58
C HIS A 36 -5.76 -4.84 1.73
N GLY A 37 -6.23 -5.19 0.53
CA GLY A 37 -6.85 -4.28 -0.41
C GLY A 37 -7.27 -5.01 -1.68
N GLU A 38 -8.08 -4.36 -2.50
CA GLU A 38 -8.46 -4.91 -3.81
C GLU A 38 -7.23 -5.12 -4.70
N LYS A 39 -7.21 -6.22 -5.46
CA LYS A 39 -6.07 -6.59 -6.32
C LYS A 39 -5.63 -5.46 -7.26
N SER A 40 -6.59 -4.74 -7.82
CA SER A 40 -6.35 -3.59 -8.71
C SER A 40 -5.67 -2.44 -7.97
N LYS A 41 -6.16 -2.07 -6.79
CA LYS A 41 -5.61 -1.00 -5.95
C LYS A 41 -4.22 -1.32 -5.41
N ILE A 42 -3.99 -2.56 -5.00
CA ILE A 42 -2.66 -3.04 -4.59
C ILE A 42 -1.67 -2.93 -5.74
N ARG A 43 -2.04 -3.40 -6.95
CA ARG A 43 -1.18 -3.33 -8.14
C ARG A 43 -0.85 -1.89 -8.53
N GLU A 44 -1.84 -1.01 -8.45
CA GLU A 44 -1.67 0.41 -8.73
C GLU A 44 -0.70 1.08 -7.72
N LEU A 45 -0.89 0.81 -6.42
CA LEU A 45 -0.03 1.32 -5.37
C LEU A 45 1.41 0.79 -5.49
N LYS A 46 1.58 -0.52 -5.78
CA LYS A 46 2.88 -1.13 -6.07
C LYS A 46 3.63 -0.33 -7.14
N GLY A 47 3.02 -0.16 -8.31
CA GLY A 47 3.66 0.55 -9.41
C GLY A 47 3.97 2.01 -9.09
N TYR A 48 3.12 2.68 -8.31
CA TYR A 48 3.41 4.04 -7.84
C TYR A 48 4.61 4.08 -6.90
N VAL A 49 4.66 3.18 -5.90
CA VAL A 49 5.72 3.15 -4.89
C VAL A 49 7.07 2.80 -5.51
N GLU A 50 7.10 1.82 -6.41
CA GLU A 50 8.31 1.43 -7.17
C GLU A 50 8.86 2.62 -7.97
N ARG A 51 8.02 3.32 -8.74
CA ARG A 51 8.45 4.49 -9.52
C ARG A 51 8.86 5.69 -8.67
N ARG A 52 8.12 5.95 -7.57
CA ARG A 52 8.30 7.17 -6.77
C ARG A 52 9.45 7.08 -5.77
N PHE A 53 9.70 5.90 -5.21
CA PHE A 53 10.64 5.71 -4.11
C PHE A 53 11.79 4.76 -4.47
N ASN A 54 11.74 4.10 -5.64
CA ASN A 54 12.70 3.08 -6.04
C ASN A 54 12.82 1.92 -5.01
N TYR A 55 11.74 1.64 -4.29
CA TYR A 55 11.67 0.52 -3.36
C TYR A 55 11.35 -0.77 -4.12
N THR A 56 11.86 -1.90 -3.65
CA THR A 56 11.33 -3.21 -4.05
C THR A 56 9.98 -3.41 -3.39
N VAL A 57 8.93 -3.66 -4.18
CA VAL A 57 7.58 -3.87 -3.66
C VAL A 57 7.04 -5.24 -4.10
N VAL A 58 6.51 -6.01 -3.16
CA VAL A 58 5.95 -7.34 -3.40
C VAL A 58 4.49 -7.40 -2.97
N THR A 59 3.69 -8.15 -3.70
CA THR A 59 2.23 -8.27 -3.52
C THR A 59 1.85 -9.75 -3.47
N PRO A 60 2.23 -10.49 -2.42
CA PRO A 60 2.05 -11.93 -2.36
C PRO A 60 0.58 -12.31 -2.47
N GLN A 61 0.30 -13.44 -3.10
CA GLN A 61 -1.00 -14.10 -3.02
C GLN A 61 -1.11 -14.89 -1.72
N ASN A 62 -2.35 -15.20 -1.33
CA ASN A 62 -2.60 -16.08 -0.19
C ASN A 62 -1.85 -17.39 -0.40
N ILE A 63 -1.21 -17.90 0.66
CA ILE A 63 -0.42 -19.15 0.67
C ILE A 63 0.98 -19.02 0.00
N GLU A 64 1.33 -17.87 -0.58
CA GLU A 64 2.72 -17.61 -0.97
C GLU A 64 3.61 -17.31 0.23
N SER A 65 4.91 -17.62 0.10
CA SER A 65 5.93 -17.33 1.10
C SER A 65 7.01 -16.43 0.51
N ILE A 66 7.45 -15.44 1.29
CA ILE A 66 8.52 -14.53 0.92
C ILE A 66 9.69 -14.74 1.87
N ARG A 67 10.88 -15.01 1.32
CA ARG A 67 12.11 -15.09 2.10
C ARG A 67 12.68 -13.68 2.28
N ILE A 68 12.78 -13.23 3.53
CA ILE A 68 13.50 -12.03 3.92
C ILE A 68 14.95 -12.42 4.25
N ARG A 69 15.92 -11.58 3.89
CA ARG A 69 17.35 -11.76 4.22
C ARG A 69 17.78 -10.68 5.18
#